data_AF-A0ABD6EHF1-F1
#
_entry.id   AF-A0ABD6EHF1-F1
#
_cell.length_a   1.000
_cell.length_b   1.000
_cell.length_c   1.000
_cell.angle_alpha   90.00
_cell.angle_beta   90.00
_cell.angle_gamma   90.00
#
_symmetry.space_group_name_H-M   'P 1'
#
loop_
_entity.id
_entity.type
_entity.pdbx_description
1 polymer ?
#
loop_
_entity_poly.entity_id
_entity_poly.type
_entity_poly.pdbx_seq_one_letter_code
_entity_poly.pdbx_strand_id
1 'polypeptide(L)'
;MFPFLHCCYSISSQIVLYFLILVIIEGRSLKYWHRFLPVLFIFLSLLLWIMIFFSQPHKEERFLFPVYSLIAVLAAVTLDAIPRLGAMVSGESSRRFWSALVAFCLVLFACFSLSRSAALHRNYAAPIDVYKGFNEYLATPEVLDQPRFAIREDGAKIRLCVGKEWYRFPSSFFLPSQLSDSHGRRRSVELAFIKSEFSGLLPKPFAAMSLPAVTRAVPTEMNDLNKEEPSRYVSVESCDFLVDLETPDTTATEPNYAQQNDTWKSVVHHRFLISSLSDPVFRAFYIPFTPEARLRFGMYHILERKL
;
A
#
# COMPACT_ATOMS: atom_id res chain seq x y z
N MET A 1 -11.27 7.73 -8.27
CA MET A 1 -12.09 6.58 -7.84
C MET A 1 -13.47 6.54 -8.53
N PHE A 2 -14.20 7.66 -8.59
CA PHE A 2 -15.48 7.76 -9.30
C PHE A 2 -15.53 7.25 -10.75
N PRO A 3 -14.54 7.51 -11.64
CA PRO A 3 -14.67 7.08 -13.05
C PRO A 3 -14.52 5.56 -13.24
N PHE A 4 -13.75 4.86 -12.40
CA PHE A 4 -13.51 3.42 -12.55
C PHE A 4 -14.74 2.60 -12.09
N LEU A 5 -15.35 2.97 -10.96
CA LEU A 5 -16.60 2.37 -10.50
C LEU A 5 -17.78 2.72 -11.42
N HIS A 6 -17.83 3.94 -11.97
CA HIS A 6 -18.85 4.32 -12.95
C HIS A 6 -18.70 3.54 -14.26
N CYS A 7 -17.46 3.27 -14.70
CA CYS A 7 -17.19 2.45 -15.89
C CYS A 7 -17.54 0.96 -15.65
N CYS A 8 -17.11 0.38 -14.52
CA CYS A 8 -17.48 -0.98 -14.14
C CYS A 8 -19.00 -1.14 -13.97
N TYR A 9 -19.67 -0.17 -13.35
CA TYR A 9 -21.13 -0.14 -13.24
C TYR A 9 -21.81 -0.01 -14.61
N SER A 10 -21.30 0.85 -15.51
CA SER A 10 -21.86 1.02 -16.85
C SER A 10 -21.72 -0.21 -17.73
N ILE A 11 -20.60 -0.94 -17.64
CA ILE A 11 -20.37 -2.14 -18.45
C ILE A 11 -21.15 -3.33 -17.88
N SER A 12 -21.15 -3.50 -16.55
CA SER A 12 -21.89 -4.58 -15.90
C SER A 12 -23.41 -4.37 -15.98
N SER A 13 -23.91 -3.14 -15.88
CA SER A 13 -25.34 -2.85 -16.06
C SER A 13 -25.79 -3.07 -17.50
N GLN A 14 -24.95 -2.75 -18.51
CA GLN A 14 -25.27 -3.03 -19.91
C GLN A 14 -25.34 -4.53 -20.21
N ILE A 15 -24.50 -5.34 -19.57
CA ILE A 15 -24.51 -6.80 -19.75
C ILE A 15 -25.73 -7.41 -19.07
N VAL A 16 -26.09 -6.96 -17.87
CA VAL A 16 -27.31 -7.43 -17.20
C VAL A 16 -28.57 -6.95 -17.90
N LEU A 17 -28.59 -5.71 -18.41
CA LEU A 17 -29.67 -5.20 -19.25
C LEU A 17 -29.76 -6.00 -20.55
N TYR A 18 -28.63 -6.38 -21.15
CA TYR A 18 -28.61 -7.24 -22.33
C TYR A 18 -29.07 -8.68 -22.04
N PHE A 19 -28.67 -9.25 -20.89
CA PHE A 19 -29.19 -10.52 -20.41
C PHE A 19 -30.70 -10.46 -20.19
N LEU A 20 -31.23 -9.38 -19.61
CA LEU A 20 -32.67 -9.12 -19.45
C LEU A 20 -33.38 -8.90 -20.80
N ILE A 21 -32.73 -8.25 -21.76
CA ILE A 21 -33.26 -8.08 -23.12
C ILE A 21 -33.34 -9.45 -23.83
N LEU A 22 -32.35 -10.33 -23.65
CA LEU A 22 -32.43 -11.72 -24.14
C LEU A 22 -33.54 -12.53 -23.44
N VAL A 23 -33.83 -12.27 -22.14
CA VAL A 23 -35.00 -12.86 -21.43
C VAL A 23 -36.30 -12.51 -22.13
N ILE A 24 -36.47 -11.25 -22.51
CA ILE A 24 -37.73 -10.72 -23.05
C ILE A 24 -37.88 -11.09 -24.54
N ILE A 25 -36.79 -11.06 -25.31
CA ILE A 25 -36.86 -11.21 -26.77
C ILE A 25 -36.91 -12.68 -27.22
N GLU A 26 -36.24 -13.62 -26.55
CA GLU A 26 -36.08 -14.98 -27.09
C GLU A 26 -37.03 -16.06 -26.53
N GLY A 27 -37.88 -15.76 -25.53
CA GLY A 27 -38.87 -16.73 -25.02
C GLY A 27 -38.28 -18.08 -24.59
N ARG A 28 -37.03 -18.10 -24.08
CA ARG A 28 -36.29 -19.33 -23.76
C ARG A 28 -36.83 -20.01 -22.48
N SER A 29 -36.84 -21.34 -22.48
CA SER A 29 -37.32 -22.19 -21.36
C SER A 29 -36.62 -21.93 -20.01
N LEU A 30 -37.34 -22.10 -18.90
CA LEU A 30 -36.84 -22.04 -17.51
C LEU A 30 -35.62 -22.96 -17.24
N LYS A 31 -35.45 -24.05 -17.99
CA LYS A 31 -34.26 -24.93 -17.90
C LYS A 31 -32.98 -24.28 -18.47
N TYR A 32 -33.13 -23.35 -19.41
CA TYR A 32 -32.01 -22.58 -19.96
C TYR A 32 -31.47 -21.59 -18.92
N TRP A 33 -32.39 -20.89 -18.23
CA TRP A 33 -32.07 -19.88 -17.21
C TRP A 33 -31.43 -20.41 -15.94
N HIS A 34 -31.75 -21.65 -15.53
CA HIS A 34 -31.11 -22.29 -14.39
C HIS A 34 -29.58 -22.29 -14.46
N ARG A 35 -29.00 -22.31 -15.67
CA ARG A 35 -27.54 -22.29 -15.86
C ARG A 35 -26.90 -20.92 -15.58
N PHE A 36 -27.68 -19.84 -15.63
CA PHE A 36 -27.22 -18.46 -15.44
C PHE A 36 -27.54 -17.89 -14.04
N LEU A 37 -28.36 -18.59 -13.26
CA LEU A 37 -28.69 -18.20 -11.87
C LEU A 37 -27.46 -17.89 -11.01
N PRO A 38 -26.35 -18.67 -11.04
CA PRO A 38 -25.17 -18.36 -10.23
C PRO A 38 -24.56 -16.99 -10.57
N VAL A 39 -24.46 -16.64 -11.85
CA VAL A 39 -23.92 -15.35 -12.30
C VAL A 39 -24.85 -14.21 -11.87
N LEU A 40 -26.17 -14.41 -11.98
CA LEU A 40 -27.16 -13.46 -11.50
C LEU A 40 -27.03 -13.21 -10.00
N PHE A 41 -26.92 -14.25 -9.18
CA PHE A 41 -26.74 -14.09 -7.74
C PHE A 41 -25.43 -13.36 -7.39
N ILE A 42 -24.32 -13.69 -8.07
CA ILE A 42 -23.04 -12.98 -7.90
C ILE A 42 -23.21 -11.48 -8.20
N PHE A 43 -23.90 -11.15 -9.29
CA PHE A 43 -24.18 -9.76 -9.65
C PHE A 43 -25.06 -9.05 -8.62
N LEU A 44 -26.13 -9.70 -8.17
CA LEU A 44 -27.00 -9.15 -7.13
C LEU A 44 -26.26 -8.94 -5.81
N SER A 45 -25.37 -9.86 -5.41
CA SER A 45 -24.51 -9.70 -4.24
C SER A 45 -23.57 -8.50 -4.38
N LEU A 46 -22.95 -8.31 -5.55
CA LEU A 46 -22.14 -7.13 -5.82
C LEU A 46 -22.97 -5.83 -5.72
N LEU A 47 -24.15 -5.80 -6.35
CA LEU A 47 -25.03 -4.63 -6.31
C LEU A 47 -25.48 -4.30 -4.89
N LEU A 48 -25.90 -5.31 -4.12
CA LEU A 48 -26.32 -5.13 -2.73
C LEU A 48 -25.19 -4.51 -1.89
N TRP A 49 -23.97 -5.03 -2.04
CA TRP A 49 -22.81 -4.49 -1.32
C TRP A 49 -22.50 -3.05 -1.72
N ILE A 50 -22.49 -2.75 -3.03
CA ILE A 50 -22.30 -1.39 -3.54
C ILE A 50 -23.38 -0.48 -2.97
N MET A 51 -24.66 -0.86 -3.03
CA MET A 51 -25.76 -0.05 -2.51
C MET A 51 -25.61 0.26 -1.01
N ILE A 52 -25.26 -0.73 -0.20
CA ILE A 52 -25.06 -0.55 1.25
C ILE A 52 -23.92 0.42 1.52
N PHE A 53 -22.74 0.21 0.93
CA PHE A 53 -21.55 1.01 1.21
C PHE A 53 -21.57 2.40 0.56
N PHE A 54 -22.25 2.58 -0.57
CA PHE A 54 -22.46 3.90 -1.15
C PHE A 54 -23.45 4.75 -0.34
N SER A 55 -24.34 4.11 0.42
CA SER A 55 -25.28 4.78 1.34
C SER A 55 -24.62 5.21 2.65
N GLN A 56 -23.42 4.71 2.97
CA GLN A 56 -22.70 5.13 4.17
C GLN A 56 -22.05 6.52 3.98
N PRO A 57 -22.02 7.37 5.03
CA PRO A 57 -21.39 8.69 4.97
C PRO A 57 -19.86 8.59 4.87
N HIS A 58 -19.26 7.58 5.50
CA HIS A 58 -17.82 7.33 5.46
C HIS A 58 -17.51 6.29 4.39
N LYS A 59 -16.90 6.74 3.29
CA LYS A 59 -16.60 5.91 2.12
C LYS A 59 -15.10 5.68 2.06
N GLU A 60 -14.67 4.49 2.45
CA GLU A 60 -13.30 4.05 2.22
C GLU A 60 -13.28 2.88 1.27
N GLU A 61 -12.36 2.91 0.31
CA GLU A 61 -12.24 1.85 -0.70
C GLU A 61 -11.90 0.49 -0.09
N ARG A 62 -11.23 0.48 1.07
CA ARG A 62 -10.88 -0.75 1.78
C ARG A 62 -12.10 -1.55 2.22
N PHE A 63 -13.28 -0.94 2.37
CA PHE A 63 -14.51 -1.67 2.73
C PHE A 63 -15.11 -2.48 1.57
N LEU A 64 -14.61 -2.31 0.34
CA LEU A 64 -15.01 -3.11 -0.83
C LEU A 64 -14.23 -4.43 -0.94
N PHE A 65 -13.32 -4.74 -0.01
CA PHE A 65 -12.51 -5.95 -0.05
C PHE A 65 -13.29 -7.25 -0.28
N PRO A 66 -14.52 -7.46 0.26
CA PRO A 66 -15.24 -8.72 0.08
C PRO A 66 -15.76 -8.91 -1.35
N VAL A 67 -15.95 -7.83 -2.11
CA VAL A 67 -16.55 -7.89 -3.45
C VAL A 67 -15.54 -7.84 -4.58
N TYR A 68 -14.25 -7.64 -4.32
CA TYR A 68 -13.23 -7.62 -5.37
C TYR A 68 -13.18 -8.92 -6.19
N SER A 69 -13.32 -10.07 -5.53
CA SER A 69 -13.38 -11.36 -6.22
C SER A 69 -14.62 -11.48 -7.12
N LEU A 70 -15.77 -10.92 -6.70
CA LEU A 70 -17.00 -10.93 -7.50
C LEU A 70 -16.86 -10.07 -8.76
N ILE A 71 -16.21 -8.90 -8.63
CA ILE A 71 -15.89 -8.02 -9.75
C ILE A 71 -15.01 -8.76 -10.77
N ALA A 72 -13.99 -9.49 -10.30
CA ALA A 72 -13.10 -10.26 -11.18
C ALA A 72 -13.85 -11.36 -11.96
N VAL A 73 -14.74 -12.10 -11.29
CA VAL A 73 -15.58 -13.14 -11.94
C VAL A 73 -16.50 -12.52 -12.99
N LEU A 74 -17.19 -11.43 -12.65
CA LEU A 74 -18.10 -10.75 -13.59
C LEU A 74 -17.35 -10.15 -14.79
N ALA A 75 -16.14 -9.63 -14.58
CA ALA A 75 -15.27 -9.19 -15.67
C ALA A 75 -14.86 -10.35 -16.59
N ALA A 76 -14.52 -11.52 -16.04
CA ALA A 76 -14.19 -12.70 -16.85
C ALA A 76 -15.39 -13.18 -17.68
N VAL A 77 -16.59 -13.27 -17.08
CA VAL A 77 -17.83 -13.61 -17.80
C VAL A 77 -18.13 -12.59 -18.91
N THR A 78 -17.91 -11.31 -18.64
CA THR A 78 -18.07 -10.23 -19.61
C THR A 78 -17.16 -10.42 -20.82
N LEU A 79 -15.87 -10.69 -20.58
CA LEU A 79 -14.88 -10.87 -21.64
C LEU A 79 -15.17 -12.11 -22.50
N ASP A 80 -15.68 -13.20 -21.90
CA ASP A 80 -16.14 -14.39 -22.65
C ASP A 80 -17.41 -14.11 -23.48
N ALA A 81 -18.29 -13.23 -23.00
CA ALA A 81 -19.52 -12.89 -23.70
C ALA A 81 -19.28 -12.03 -24.95
N ILE A 82 -18.31 -11.11 -24.95
CA ILE A 82 -18.07 -10.12 -26.02
C ILE A 82 -18.04 -10.73 -27.43
N PRO A 83 -17.29 -11.83 -27.72
CA PRO A 83 -17.28 -12.40 -29.06
C PRO A 83 -18.62 -12.95 -29.54
N ARG A 84 -19.45 -13.45 -28.61
CA ARG A 84 -20.81 -13.93 -28.91
C ARG A 84 -21.72 -12.75 -29.21
N LEU A 85 -21.63 -11.68 -28.40
CA LEU A 85 -22.37 -10.44 -28.60
C LEU A 85 -22.05 -9.80 -29.94
N GLY A 86 -20.76 -9.70 -30.25
CA GLY A 86 -20.28 -9.15 -31.51
C GLY A 86 -20.73 -9.95 -32.73
N ALA A 87 -20.73 -11.29 -32.63
CA ALA A 87 -21.25 -12.17 -33.69
C ALA A 87 -22.75 -12.00 -33.94
N MET A 88 -23.54 -11.79 -32.88
CA MET A 88 -24.98 -11.55 -33.01
C MET A 88 -25.29 -10.21 -33.69
N VAL A 89 -24.49 -9.17 -33.43
CA VAL A 89 -24.71 -7.82 -33.99
C VAL A 89 -24.13 -7.67 -35.39
N SER A 90 -22.94 -8.22 -35.64
CA SER A 90 -22.18 -8.02 -36.89
C SER A 90 -22.11 -9.26 -37.79
N GLY A 91 -22.87 -10.31 -37.46
CA GLY A 91 -22.91 -11.59 -38.17
C GLY A 91 -21.85 -12.60 -37.70
N GLU A 92 -22.14 -13.90 -37.86
CA GLU A 92 -21.28 -15.00 -37.37
C GLU A 92 -19.83 -14.94 -37.86
N SER A 93 -19.60 -14.41 -39.07
CA SER A 93 -18.25 -14.24 -39.62
C SER A 93 -17.37 -13.29 -38.79
N SER A 94 -17.97 -12.38 -38.01
CA SER A 94 -17.25 -11.40 -37.18
C SER A 94 -16.73 -11.98 -35.86
N ARG A 95 -17.16 -13.19 -35.46
CA ARG A 95 -16.80 -13.79 -34.16
C ARG A 95 -15.28 -13.89 -33.96
N ARG A 96 -14.55 -14.29 -35.00
CA ARG A 96 -13.07 -14.39 -34.97
C ARG A 96 -12.42 -13.03 -34.72
N PHE A 97 -12.96 -11.98 -35.34
CA PHE A 97 -12.47 -10.62 -35.15
C PHE A 97 -12.66 -10.17 -33.69
N TRP A 98 -13.85 -10.34 -33.12
CA TRP A 98 -14.12 -9.98 -31.72
C TRP A 98 -13.30 -10.79 -30.73
N SER A 99 -13.10 -12.09 -30.97
CA SER A 99 -12.19 -12.91 -30.17
C SER A 99 -10.74 -12.41 -30.26
N ALA A 100 -10.27 -12.04 -31.45
CA ALA A 100 -8.92 -11.49 -31.63
C ALA A 100 -8.79 -10.12 -30.93
N LEU A 101 -9.83 -9.27 -30.96
CA LEU A 101 -9.86 -7.99 -30.26
C LEU A 101 -9.76 -8.18 -28.74
N VAL A 102 -10.55 -9.10 -28.16
CA VAL A 102 -10.48 -9.41 -26.72
C VAL A 102 -9.08 -9.92 -26.35
N ALA A 103 -8.53 -10.86 -27.13
CA ALA A 103 -7.18 -11.38 -26.90
C ALA A 103 -6.12 -10.27 -26.97
N PHE A 104 -6.21 -9.38 -27.97
CA PHE A 104 -5.32 -8.22 -28.09
C PHE A 104 -5.42 -7.28 -26.88
N CYS A 105 -6.63 -6.95 -26.44
CA CYS A 105 -6.85 -6.12 -25.24
C CYS A 105 -6.27 -6.77 -23.98
N LEU A 106 -6.39 -8.11 -23.84
CA LEU A 106 -5.80 -8.84 -22.72
C LEU A 106 -4.27 -8.83 -22.74
N VAL A 107 -3.65 -8.99 -23.91
CA VAL A 107 -2.20 -8.89 -24.07
C VAL A 107 -1.73 -7.48 -23.71
N LEU A 108 -2.38 -6.44 -24.23
CA LEU A 108 -2.06 -5.05 -23.87
C LEU A 108 -2.21 -4.81 -22.37
N PHE A 109 -3.30 -5.28 -21.76
CA PHE A 109 -3.52 -5.17 -20.32
C PHE A 109 -2.42 -5.86 -19.51
N ALA A 110 -1.99 -7.05 -19.92
CA ALA A 110 -0.89 -7.76 -19.28
C ALA A 110 0.43 -6.99 -19.39
N CYS A 111 0.75 -6.43 -20.57
CA CYS A 111 1.93 -5.58 -20.76
C CYS A 111 1.91 -4.34 -19.86
N PHE A 112 0.78 -3.62 -19.80
CA PHE A 112 0.64 -2.46 -18.91
C PHE A 112 0.72 -2.85 -17.43
N SER A 113 0.16 -4.01 -17.06
CA SER A 113 0.23 -4.53 -15.69
C SER A 113 1.67 -4.86 -15.28
N LEU A 114 2.43 -5.53 -16.16
CA LEU A 114 3.84 -5.82 -15.92
C LEU A 114 4.68 -4.54 -15.84
N SER A 115 4.45 -3.59 -16.75
CA SER A 115 5.10 -2.27 -16.73
C SER A 115 4.81 -1.52 -15.43
N ARG A 116 3.56 -1.53 -14.96
CA ARG A 116 3.17 -0.92 -13.69
C ARG A 116 3.81 -1.61 -12.50
N SER A 117 3.84 -2.94 -12.46
CA SER A 117 4.50 -3.69 -11.38
C SER A 117 6.00 -3.42 -11.33
N ALA A 118 6.66 -3.35 -12.49
CA ALA A 118 8.07 -2.96 -12.58
C ALA A 118 8.31 -1.53 -12.08
N ALA A 119 7.43 -0.58 -12.43
CA ALA A 119 7.51 0.79 -11.92
C ALA A 119 7.31 0.85 -10.41
N LEU A 120 6.32 0.12 -9.88
CA LEU A 120 6.03 0.08 -8.46
C LEU A 120 7.25 -0.42 -7.66
N HIS A 121 7.86 -1.50 -8.11
CA HIS A 121 9.05 -2.04 -7.49
C HIS A 121 10.24 -1.06 -7.60
N ARG A 122 10.57 -0.60 -8.81
CA ARG A 122 11.73 0.30 -9.03
C ARG A 122 11.62 1.62 -8.27
N ASN A 123 10.43 2.22 -8.23
CA ASN A 123 10.25 3.59 -7.75
C ASN A 123 9.87 3.66 -6.27
N TYR A 124 9.27 2.59 -5.71
CA TYR A 124 8.64 2.64 -4.39
C TYR A 124 9.02 1.49 -3.44
N ALA A 125 9.98 0.61 -3.79
CA ALA A 125 10.43 -0.46 -2.89
C ALA A 125 11.24 0.01 -1.67
N ALA A 126 11.78 1.24 -1.72
CA ALA A 126 12.76 1.73 -0.74
C ALA A 126 12.34 1.57 0.73
N PRO A 127 11.09 1.83 1.18
CA PRO A 127 10.74 1.63 2.59
C PRO A 127 11.01 0.19 3.03
N ILE A 128 10.57 -0.81 2.27
CA ILE A 128 10.79 -2.23 2.61
C ILE A 128 12.29 -2.55 2.63
N ASP A 129 13.03 -2.11 1.62
CA ASP A 129 14.48 -2.39 1.49
C ASP A 129 15.28 -1.74 2.62
N VAL A 130 14.93 -0.51 3.02
CA VAL A 130 15.57 0.24 4.08
C VAL A 130 15.32 -0.40 5.45
N TYR A 131 14.08 -0.81 5.76
CA TYR A 131 13.78 -1.51 7.02
C TYR A 131 14.39 -2.92 7.05
N LYS A 132 14.49 -3.61 5.91
CA LYS A 132 15.20 -4.90 5.82
C LYS A 132 16.70 -4.71 6.04
N GLY A 133 17.32 -3.76 5.35
CA GLY A 133 18.74 -3.43 5.50
C GLY A 133 19.06 -2.96 6.92
N PHE A 134 18.13 -2.29 7.60
CA PHE A 134 18.27 -1.95 9.01
C PHE A 134 18.36 -3.17 9.92
N ASN A 135 17.52 -4.17 9.68
CA ASN A 135 17.55 -5.43 10.42
C ASN A 135 18.90 -6.15 10.21
N GLU A 136 19.34 -6.25 8.95
CA GLU A 136 20.65 -6.82 8.59
C GLU A 136 21.82 -6.04 9.22
N TYR A 137 21.75 -4.70 9.24
CA TYR A 137 22.74 -3.83 9.87
C TYR A 137 22.83 -4.09 11.39
N LEU A 138 21.69 -4.15 12.09
CA LEU A 138 21.68 -4.42 13.53
C LEU A 138 22.01 -5.87 13.90
N ALA A 139 21.87 -6.82 12.98
CA ALA A 139 22.28 -8.20 13.18
C ALA A 139 23.81 -8.38 13.23
N THR A 140 24.56 -7.35 12.83
CA THR A 140 26.04 -7.33 12.86
C THR A 140 26.52 -7.01 14.28
N PRO A 141 27.22 -7.93 14.99
CA PRO A 141 27.59 -7.75 16.40
C PRO A 141 28.43 -6.49 16.66
N GLU A 142 29.29 -6.12 15.73
CA GLU A 142 30.16 -4.94 15.82
C GLU A 142 29.37 -3.64 15.98
N VAL A 143 28.14 -3.58 15.44
CA VAL A 143 27.26 -2.41 15.61
C VAL A 143 26.75 -2.33 17.04
N LEU A 144 26.36 -3.46 17.64
CA LEU A 144 25.85 -3.52 19.02
C LEU A 144 26.95 -3.36 20.08
N ASP A 145 28.19 -3.70 19.72
CA ASP A 145 29.36 -3.55 20.57
C ASP A 145 29.93 -2.13 20.60
N GLN A 146 29.42 -1.22 19.76
CA GLN A 146 29.82 0.19 19.83
C GLN A 146 29.54 0.77 21.22
N PRO A 147 30.41 1.64 21.77
CA PRO A 147 30.31 2.17 23.13
C PRO A 147 28.91 2.75 23.46
N ARG A 148 28.29 3.40 22.47
CA ARG A 148 26.94 3.98 22.57
C ARG A 148 25.90 2.96 23.03
N PHE A 149 25.97 1.76 22.49
CA PHE A 149 25.06 0.68 22.81
C PHE A 149 25.64 -0.15 23.96
N ALA A 150 26.94 -0.46 23.93
CA ALA A 150 27.61 -1.32 24.90
C ALA A 150 27.55 -0.84 26.36
N ILE A 151 27.41 0.46 26.63
CA ILE A 151 27.30 0.99 28.01
C ILE A 151 25.89 0.77 28.61
N ARG A 152 24.88 0.52 27.78
CA ARG A 152 23.49 0.36 28.26
C ARG A 152 23.27 -0.99 28.95
N GLU A 153 22.36 -1.00 29.91
CA GLU A 153 21.93 -2.18 30.66
C GLU A 153 21.34 -3.27 29.74
N ASP A 154 21.35 -4.51 30.22
CA ASP A 154 20.69 -5.63 29.53
C ASP A 154 19.19 -5.38 29.43
N GLY A 155 18.60 -5.63 28.25
CA GLY A 155 17.21 -5.29 27.95
C GLY A 155 16.98 -3.83 27.53
N ALA A 156 18.02 -3.00 27.42
CA ALA A 156 17.88 -1.64 26.90
C ALA A 156 17.33 -1.64 25.47
N LYS A 157 16.38 -0.73 25.22
CA LYS A 157 15.75 -0.55 23.91
C LYS A 157 16.61 0.36 23.03
N ILE A 158 16.75 -0.02 21.77
CA ILE A 158 17.29 0.83 20.70
C ILE A 158 16.11 1.56 20.07
N ARG A 159 16.13 2.90 20.07
CA ARG A 159 15.00 3.70 19.59
C ARG A 159 15.14 4.04 18.11
N LEU A 160 14.21 3.54 17.31
CA LEU A 160 14.04 3.91 15.90
C LEU A 160 12.92 4.96 15.81
N CYS A 161 13.30 6.19 15.48
CA CYS A 161 12.36 7.28 15.32
C CYS A 161 11.86 7.42 13.89
N VAL A 162 10.58 7.73 13.73
CA VAL A 162 9.96 8.02 12.44
C VAL A 162 9.16 9.32 12.55
N GLY A 163 9.38 10.24 11.60
CA GLY A 163 8.65 11.50 11.50
C GLY A 163 7.69 11.49 10.32
N LYS A 164 8.01 12.30 9.31
CA LYS A 164 7.18 12.51 8.11
C LYS A 164 6.84 11.24 7.33
N GLU A 165 7.68 10.20 7.39
CA GLU A 165 7.46 8.93 6.67
C GLU A 165 6.71 7.85 7.48
N TRP A 166 6.05 8.21 8.58
CA TRP A 166 5.33 7.25 9.46
C TRP A 166 4.34 6.36 8.71
N TYR A 167 3.66 6.89 7.69
CA TYR A 167 2.63 6.19 6.90
C TYR A 167 3.22 5.15 5.93
N ARG A 168 4.55 5.11 5.77
CA ARG A 168 5.26 4.11 4.94
C ARG A 168 5.96 3.04 5.77
N PHE A 169 5.80 3.06 7.10
CA PHE A 169 6.31 1.99 7.96
C PHE A 169 5.61 0.66 7.59
N PRO A 170 6.35 -0.37 7.12
CA PRO A 170 5.73 -1.56 6.56
C PRO A 170 5.08 -2.46 7.62
N SER A 171 5.83 -2.83 8.66
CA SER A 171 5.32 -3.51 9.86
C SER A 171 6.40 -3.66 10.93
N SER A 172 5.99 -3.98 12.16
CA SER A 172 6.91 -4.34 13.25
C SER A 172 7.68 -5.64 13.01
N PHE A 173 7.30 -6.48 12.04
CA PHE A 173 8.05 -7.70 11.68
C PHE A 173 9.42 -7.40 11.07
N PHE A 174 9.62 -6.20 10.54
CA PHE A 174 10.93 -5.78 10.04
C PHE A 174 11.87 -5.31 11.16
N LEU A 175 11.34 -5.05 12.35
CA LEU A 175 12.14 -4.66 13.50
C LEU A 175 12.60 -5.92 14.25
N PRO A 176 13.90 -6.04 14.58
CA PRO A 176 14.39 -7.21 15.29
C PRO A 176 13.83 -7.24 16.72
N SER A 177 13.21 -8.38 17.07
CA SER A 177 12.55 -8.57 18.37
C SER A 177 13.54 -8.90 19.49
N GLN A 178 14.62 -9.63 19.17
CA GLN A 178 15.73 -9.90 20.06
C GLN A 178 17.05 -9.85 19.29
N LEU A 179 17.90 -8.91 19.66
CA LEU A 179 19.28 -8.77 19.21
C LEU A 179 20.19 -9.22 20.35
N SER A 180 21.24 -9.98 20.03
CA SER A 180 22.27 -10.36 21.00
C SER A 180 23.59 -9.70 20.60
N ASP A 181 24.23 -9.00 21.52
CA ASP A 181 25.60 -8.50 21.30
C ASP A 181 26.65 -9.62 21.48
N SER A 182 27.94 -9.32 21.26
CA SER A 182 28.99 -10.33 21.40
C SER A 182 29.14 -10.87 22.84
N HIS A 183 28.63 -10.11 23.80
CA HIS A 183 28.60 -10.44 25.22
C HIS A 183 27.33 -11.20 25.63
N GLY A 184 26.43 -11.52 24.68
CA GLY A 184 25.20 -12.26 24.93
C GLY A 184 24.07 -11.45 25.58
N ARG A 185 24.20 -10.12 25.69
CA ARG A 185 23.14 -9.25 26.22
C ARG A 185 22.06 -9.04 25.18
N ARG A 186 20.81 -9.04 25.63
CA ARG A 186 19.64 -8.97 24.76
C ARG A 186 19.14 -7.55 24.64
N ARG A 187 18.82 -7.15 23.41
CA ARG A 187 18.28 -5.84 23.07
C ARG A 187 17.06 -5.99 22.18
N SER A 188 16.22 -4.97 22.19
CA SER A 188 15.06 -4.88 21.31
C SER A 188 14.99 -3.50 20.68
N VAL A 189 14.34 -3.41 19.52
CA VAL A 189 14.09 -2.12 18.87
C VAL A 189 12.70 -1.63 19.23
N GLU A 190 12.61 -0.37 19.63
CA GLU A 190 11.36 0.33 19.87
C GLU A 190 11.15 1.41 18.81
N LEU A 191 9.99 1.37 18.15
CA LEU A 191 9.56 2.42 17.24
C LEU A 191 8.98 3.59 18.05
N ALA A 192 9.45 4.81 17.78
CA ALA A 192 8.92 6.03 18.36
C ALA A 192 8.63 7.07 17.27
N PHE A 193 7.75 8.02 17.56
CA PHE A 193 7.45 9.10 16.63
C PHE A 193 8.12 10.39 17.06
N ILE A 194 8.62 11.16 16.11
CA ILE A 194 9.04 12.55 16.34
C ILE A 194 7.99 13.49 15.76
N LYS A 195 7.95 14.73 16.27
CA LYS A 195 7.05 15.73 15.71
C LYS A 195 7.41 16.00 14.24
N SER A 196 6.40 16.07 13.39
CA SER A 196 6.46 16.39 11.96
C SER A 196 5.30 17.33 11.62
N GLU A 197 5.16 17.75 10.36
CA GLU A 197 4.07 18.61 9.91
C GLU A 197 2.70 17.90 9.97
N PHE A 198 2.69 16.59 10.18
CA PHE A 198 1.48 15.85 10.48
C PHE A 198 0.93 16.21 11.88
N SER A 199 -0.28 16.77 11.92
CA SER A 199 -1.05 17.11 13.14
C SER A 199 -2.31 16.25 13.31
N GLY A 200 -2.27 15.00 12.83
CA GLY A 200 -3.31 14.01 13.11
C GLY A 200 -2.95 13.07 14.24
N LEU A 201 -3.86 12.16 14.58
CA LEU A 201 -3.63 11.14 15.61
C LEU A 201 -2.73 10.03 15.07
N LEU A 202 -1.55 9.84 15.67
CA LEU A 202 -0.64 8.74 15.35
C LEU A 202 -0.98 7.44 16.11
N PRO A 203 -0.64 6.26 15.54
CA PRO A 203 -0.83 4.98 16.22
C PRO A 203 -0.19 4.93 17.60
N LYS A 204 -0.87 4.31 18.57
CA LYS A 204 -0.32 4.06 19.91
C LYS A 204 0.19 2.60 20.00
N PRO A 205 1.37 2.36 20.60
CA PRO A 205 1.78 1.01 20.95
C PRO A 205 0.76 0.32 21.87
N PHE A 206 0.60 -0.99 21.71
CA PHE A 206 -0.21 -1.79 22.64
C PHE A 206 0.39 -1.77 24.04
N ALA A 207 -0.47 -1.84 25.06
CA ALA A 207 -0.04 -1.97 26.44
C ALA A 207 0.71 -3.30 26.67
N ALA A 208 1.73 -3.28 27.53
CA ALA A 208 2.50 -4.46 27.91
C ALA A 208 1.70 -5.36 28.87
N MET A 209 0.76 -6.13 28.33
CA MET A 209 -0.04 -7.12 29.07
C MET A 209 -0.03 -8.47 28.32
N SER A 210 -0.63 -9.51 28.90
CA SER A 210 -0.82 -10.80 28.23
C SER A 210 -2.12 -10.83 27.41
N LEU A 211 -2.19 -11.73 26.41
CA LEU A 211 -3.45 -12.05 25.74
C LEU A 211 -4.37 -12.80 26.71
N PRO A 212 -5.69 -12.53 26.73
CA PRO A 212 -6.43 -11.61 25.84
C PRO A 212 -6.57 -10.18 26.40
N ALA A 213 -6.00 -9.85 27.56
CA ALA A 213 -6.18 -8.57 28.22
C ALA A 213 -5.74 -7.39 27.35
N VAL A 214 -4.60 -7.52 26.64
CA VAL A 214 -4.11 -6.50 25.68
C VAL A 214 -5.16 -6.12 24.66
N THR A 215 -5.80 -7.11 24.04
CA THR A 215 -6.77 -6.89 22.95
C THR A 215 -8.12 -6.35 23.45
N ARG A 216 -8.37 -6.39 24.76
CA ARG A 216 -9.61 -5.89 25.37
C ARG A 216 -9.44 -4.53 26.03
N ALA A 217 -8.20 -4.12 26.27
CA ALA A 217 -7.91 -2.82 26.88
C ALA A 217 -8.23 -1.70 25.90
N VAL A 218 -8.99 -0.71 26.37
CA VAL A 218 -9.25 0.52 25.64
C VAL A 218 -8.02 1.41 25.75
N PRO A 219 -7.36 1.78 24.63
CA PRO A 219 -6.19 2.65 24.68
C PRO A 219 -6.55 4.04 25.18
N THR A 220 -5.73 4.60 26.07
CA THR A 220 -5.88 5.98 26.54
C THR A 220 -5.39 6.98 25.49
N GLU A 221 -5.82 8.24 25.60
CA GLU A 221 -5.37 9.36 24.74
C GLU A 221 -5.69 9.10 23.25
N MET A 222 -6.85 8.50 22.99
CA MET A 222 -7.39 8.37 21.64
C MET A 222 -8.56 9.34 21.51
N ASN A 223 -8.71 9.93 20.33
CA ASN A 223 -9.84 10.81 20.02
C ASN A 223 -10.47 10.39 18.69
N ASP A 224 -11.77 10.65 18.56
CA ASP A 224 -12.61 10.29 17.41
C ASP A 224 -12.57 11.32 16.27
N LEU A 225 -11.81 12.40 16.44
CA LEU A 225 -11.70 13.51 15.48
C LEU A 225 -10.36 13.54 14.74
N ASN A 226 -9.51 12.52 14.91
CA ASN A 226 -8.15 12.47 14.37
C ASN A 226 -7.32 13.72 14.68
N LYS A 227 -7.53 14.31 15.87
CA LYS A 227 -6.74 15.45 16.36
C LYS A 227 -5.37 14.97 16.83
N GLU A 228 -4.38 15.84 16.67
CA GLU A 228 -3.03 15.66 17.19
C GLU A 228 -3.03 15.26 18.66
N GLU A 229 -2.19 14.28 19.00
CA GLU A 229 -1.97 13.84 20.38
C GLU A 229 -0.47 13.96 20.71
N PRO A 230 -0.05 15.05 21.39
CA PRO A 230 1.37 15.35 21.61
C PRO A 230 2.13 14.29 22.42
N SER A 231 1.44 13.51 23.25
CA SER A 231 2.06 12.41 24.02
C SER A 231 2.64 11.30 23.13
N ARG A 232 2.35 11.28 21.83
CA ARG A 232 2.92 10.32 20.86
C ARG A 232 4.37 10.65 20.48
N TYR A 233 4.83 11.87 20.73
CA TYR A 233 6.12 12.32 20.26
C TYR A 233 7.23 12.15 21.31
N VAL A 234 8.42 11.80 20.84
CA VAL A 234 9.67 11.87 21.61
C VAL A 234 10.57 12.97 21.03
N SER A 235 11.56 13.41 21.83
CA SER A 235 12.56 14.34 21.34
C SER A 235 13.52 13.67 20.35
N VAL A 236 13.98 14.42 19.35
CA VAL A 236 14.88 13.93 18.30
C VAL A 236 16.26 13.54 18.86
N GLU A 237 16.64 14.14 19.99
CA GLU A 237 17.87 13.84 20.74
C GLU A 237 17.85 12.46 21.37
N SER A 238 16.66 11.96 21.70
CA SER A 238 16.48 10.64 22.30
C SER A 238 16.53 9.48 21.30
N CYS A 239 16.62 9.78 19.99
CA CYS A 239 16.59 8.80 18.93
C CYS A 239 17.98 8.17 18.70
N ASP A 240 18.00 6.83 18.61
CA ASP A 240 19.22 6.11 18.22
C ASP A 240 19.41 6.10 16.71
N PHE A 241 18.31 5.81 16.04
CA PHE A 241 18.17 5.83 14.60
C PHE A 241 16.99 6.70 14.19
N LEU A 242 17.05 7.27 13.00
CA LEU A 242 15.99 8.08 12.42
C LEU A 242 15.73 7.64 10.98
N VAL A 243 14.46 7.47 10.65
CA VAL A 243 13.99 7.25 9.28
C VAL A 243 13.65 8.59 8.64
N ASP A 244 14.30 8.91 7.52
CA ASP A 244 14.04 10.16 6.79
C ASP A 244 14.10 9.95 5.28
N LEU A 245 13.32 10.75 4.55
CA LEU A 245 13.35 10.83 3.09
C LEU A 245 13.83 12.23 2.71
N GLU A 246 14.91 12.33 1.95
CA GLU A 246 15.37 13.61 1.42
C GLU A 246 14.32 14.20 0.47
N THR A 247 13.72 15.31 0.89
CA THR A 247 12.76 16.11 0.12
C THR A 247 13.29 17.54 -0.01
N PRO A 248 12.99 18.25 -1.12
CA PRO A 248 13.36 19.65 -1.23
C PRO A 248 12.52 20.56 -0.32
N ASP A 249 11.31 20.12 0.01
CA ASP A 249 10.44 20.81 0.97
C ASP A 249 10.94 20.47 2.38
N THR A 250 11.49 21.47 3.07
CA THR A 250 11.99 21.37 4.45
C THR A 250 11.28 22.38 5.35
N THR A 251 10.95 21.97 6.57
CA THR A 251 10.36 22.86 7.58
C THR A 251 11.17 22.82 8.88
N ALA A 252 10.76 23.59 9.88
CA ALA A 252 11.39 23.52 11.21
C ALA A 252 11.23 22.15 11.88
N THR A 253 10.11 21.44 11.63
CA THR A 253 9.87 20.09 12.19
C THR A 253 10.33 18.96 11.28
N GLU A 254 10.49 19.24 9.98
CA GLU A 254 11.00 18.31 8.97
C GLU A 254 12.25 18.88 8.26
N PRO A 255 13.36 19.14 8.98
CA PRO A 255 14.61 19.54 8.36
C PRO A 255 15.19 18.37 7.54
N ASN A 256 16.15 18.67 6.67
CA ASN A 256 16.92 17.61 6.01
C ASN A 256 17.93 17.01 7.01
N TYR A 257 17.57 15.90 7.63
CA TYR A 257 18.41 15.25 8.65
C TYR A 257 19.66 14.62 8.04
N ALA A 258 19.61 14.20 6.77
CA ALA A 258 20.76 13.63 6.07
C ALA A 258 21.88 14.66 5.83
N GLN A 259 21.57 15.96 5.75
CA GLN A 259 22.57 17.03 5.62
C GLN A 259 23.25 17.39 6.95
N GLN A 260 22.69 16.99 8.09
CA GLN A 260 23.24 17.27 9.43
C GLN A 260 24.35 16.27 9.77
N ASN A 261 25.45 16.32 9.02
CA ASN A 261 26.56 15.37 9.11
C ASN A 261 27.24 15.32 10.47
N ASP A 262 27.14 16.36 11.30
CA ASP A 262 27.69 16.36 12.65
C ASP A 262 26.87 15.47 13.60
N THR A 263 25.56 15.40 13.37
CA THR A 263 24.62 14.66 14.23
C THR A 263 24.29 13.28 13.69
N TRP A 264 24.23 13.11 12.38
CA TRP A 264 23.70 11.91 11.74
C TRP A 264 24.69 11.30 10.75
N LYS A 265 24.67 9.97 10.67
CA LYS A 265 25.40 9.15 9.70
C LYS A 265 24.41 8.27 8.96
N SER A 266 24.33 8.36 7.64
CA SER A 266 23.51 7.40 6.88
C SER A 266 24.17 6.03 6.88
N VAL A 267 23.43 5.01 7.36
CA VAL A 267 23.91 3.62 7.44
C VAL A 267 23.25 2.71 6.40
N VAL A 268 21.99 2.97 6.07
CA VAL A 268 21.24 2.27 5.02
C VAL A 268 20.52 3.32 4.21
N HIS A 269 20.57 3.23 2.88
CA HIS A 269 19.85 4.17 2.02
C HIS A 269 19.46 3.56 0.68
N HIS A 270 18.27 3.92 0.19
CA HIS A 270 17.77 3.52 -1.12
C HIS A 270 17.09 4.70 -1.81
N ARG A 271 17.14 4.72 -3.15
CA ARG A 271 16.45 5.75 -3.95
C ARG A 271 14.94 5.56 -3.86
N PHE A 272 14.22 6.66 -3.66
CA PHE A 272 12.76 6.68 -3.57
C PHE A 272 12.19 7.83 -4.39
N LEU A 273 11.13 7.56 -5.15
CA LEU A 273 10.56 8.55 -6.07
C LEU A 273 9.77 9.64 -5.32
N ILE A 274 10.07 10.91 -5.62
CA ILE A 274 9.32 12.06 -5.13
C ILE A 274 8.15 12.33 -6.06
N SER A 275 6.96 12.00 -5.57
CA SER A 275 5.71 12.01 -6.35
C SER A 275 5.38 13.40 -6.90
N SER A 276 5.52 14.46 -6.10
CA SER A 276 5.17 15.84 -6.45
C SER A 276 6.02 16.43 -7.59
N LEU A 277 7.23 15.90 -7.81
CA LEU A 277 8.20 16.42 -8.77
C LEU A 277 8.38 15.52 -10.00
N SER A 278 7.64 14.43 -10.07
CA SER A 278 7.76 13.41 -11.12
C SER A 278 6.53 13.38 -12.01
N ASP A 279 6.73 13.13 -13.30
CA ASP A 279 5.64 13.04 -14.26
C ASP A 279 4.65 11.89 -13.89
N PRO A 280 3.33 12.14 -13.89
CA PRO A 280 2.32 11.13 -13.51
C PRO A 280 2.35 9.85 -14.33
N VAL A 281 2.68 9.92 -15.63
CA VAL A 281 2.70 8.75 -16.53
C VAL A 281 3.94 7.90 -16.25
N PHE A 282 5.11 8.54 -16.17
CA PHE A 282 6.39 7.83 -15.97
C PHE A 282 6.53 7.26 -14.56
N ARG A 283 5.88 7.85 -13.55
CA ARG A 283 5.85 7.25 -12.21
C ARG A 283 4.85 6.09 -12.12
N ALA A 284 3.82 6.06 -12.97
CA ALA A 284 2.80 5.03 -12.98
C ALA A 284 3.17 3.79 -13.82
N PHE A 285 3.96 3.97 -14.88
CA PHE A 285 4.37 2.91 -15.80
C PHE A 285 5.87 2.96 -16.06
N TYR A 286 6.48 1.78 -16.11
CA TYR A 286 7.87 1.65 -16.48
C TYR A 286 7.98 1.68 -18.00
N ILE A 287 8.66 2.70 -18.51
CA ILE A 287 8.92 2.85 -19.94
C ILE A 287 10.44 2.67 -20.14
N PRO A 288 10.87 1.62 -20.86
CA PRO A 288 12.29 1.37 -21.06
C PRO A 288 12.91 2.49 -21.93
N PHE A 289 14.20 2.76 -21.72
CA PHE A 289 15.01 3.71 -22.49
C PHE A 289 14.56 5.18 -22.45
N THR A 290 13.64 5.55 -21.57
CA THR A 290 13.25 6.95 -21.39
C THR A 290 14.22 7.69 -20.47
N PRO A 291 14.56 8.96 -20.74
CA PRO A 291 15.44 9.73 -19.89
C PRO A 291 14.89 9.80 -18.46
N GLU A 292 15.71 9.47 -17.46
CA GLU A 292 15.35 9.60 -16.04
C GLU A 292 15.02 11.05 -15.65
N ALA A 293 15.30 12.04 -16.51
CA ALA A 293 15.04 13.46 -16.28
C ALA A 293 13.57 13.81 -15.94
N ARG A 294 12.60 12.95 -16.27
CA ARG A 294 11.18 13.14 -15.93
C ARG A 294 10.79 12.58 -14.56
N LEU A 295 11.69 11.85 -13.92
CA LEU A 295 11.52 11.27 -12.60
C LEU A 295 12.50 11.92 -11.64
N ARG A 296 12.02 12.34 -10.47
CA ARG A 296 12.84 12.92 -9.42
C ARG A 296 12.85 11.96 -8.24
N PHE A 297 14.05 11.64 -7.77
CA PHE A 297 14.26 10.73 -6.65
C PHE A 297 14.89 11.49 -5.50
N GLY A 298 14.45 11.19 -4.30
CA GLY A 298 15.13 11.48 -3.05
C GLY A 298 15.82 10.21 -2.55
N MET A 299 16.69 10.37 -1.57
CA MET A 299 17.30 9.25 -0.86
C MET A 299 16.49 8.98 0.41
N TYR A 300 16.12 7.73 0.63
CA TYR A 300 15.39 7.26 1.80
C TYR A 300 16.39 6.57 2.72
N HIS A 301 16.54 7.06 3.96
CA HIS A 301 17.63 6.69 4.85
C HIS A 301 17.15 6.03 6.13
N ILE A 302 17.98 5.13 6.65
CA ILE A 302 18.23 5.05 8.08
C ILE A 302 19.46 5.88 8.41
N LEU A 303 19.27 6.83 9.32
CA LEU A 303 20.31 7.66 9.89
C LEU A 303 20.62 7.15 11.30
N GLU A 304 21.88 6.87 11.57
CA GLU A 304 22.43 6.58 12.90
C GLU A 304 22.93 7.88 13.52
N ARG A 305 22.51 8.18 14.75
CA ARG A 305 23.02 9.36 15.46
C ARG A 305 24.48 9.17 15.89
N LYS A 306 25.31 10.17 15.63
CA LYS A 306 26.69 10.28 16.08
C LYS A 306 26.74 10.77 17.53
N LEU A 307 27.83 10.42 18.22
CA LEU A 307 28.18 10.94 19.54
C LEU A 307 28.92 12.27 19.41
#